data_AF-T0ZLX5-F1
#
_entry.id   AF-T0ZLX5-F1
#
_cell.length_a   1.000
_cell.length_b   1.000
_cell.length_c   1.000
_cell.angle_alpha   90.00
_cell.angle_beta   90.00
_cell.angle_gamma   90.00
#
_symmetry.space_group_name_H-M   'P 1'
#
loop_
_entity.id
_entity.type
_entity.pdbx_description
1 polymer ?
#
loop_
_entity_poly.entity_id
_entity_poly.type
_entity_poly.pdbx_seq_one_letter_code
_entity_poly.pdbx_strand_id
1 'polypeptide(L)'
;APLRAIHLPERERSRQTVAQRLQARGFQEVITYSFVPPEGEQRLAMQPSILNLLNPLSQDLAVMRSTLSVGLMETLVFNLKRKQEQVRIFEWGRCFLPARDTDGLCAQPLRLGGLWYGTRFPEQWGIESESADFFDLKGVVEELLPSGASFVSTQHPALHPGRSAEVWWNGQSIGWLGELHPRLGPSYDLSRMPLLFELEWIPLTRESWPEYGPTPRFQPVRRDLALVVEESIPAMTLWDALRAAAPKNVADILLFDVYQGAGVEEGKKSLAFCVKIQDTERSSTEGELEQICQELIGVAERRFGAVLR
;
A
#
# COMPACT_ATOMS: atom_id res chain seq x y z
N ALA A 1 29.04 32.01 -11.39
CA ALA A 1 29.16 31.34 -10.08
C ALA A 1 29.58 29.90 -10.32
N PRO A 2 30.47 29.29 -9.50
CA PRO A 2 30.80 27.87 -9.66
C PRO A 2 29.54 27.02 -9.44
N LEU A 3 29.32 26.05 -10.32
CA LEU A 3 28.26 25.05 -10.16
C LEU A 3 28.57 24.23 -8.91
N ARG A 4 27.74 24.35 -7.88
CA ARG A 4 27.79 23.48 -6.69
C ARG A 4 26.77 22.37 -6.85
N ALA A 5 27.19 21.13 -6.69
CA ALA A 5 26.26 20.02 -6.58
C ALA A 5 25.40 20.22 -5.33
N ILE A 6 24.08 20.20 -5.49
CA ILE A 6 23.14 20.14 -4.37
C ILE A 6 23.05 18.67 -3.99
N HIS A 7 23.65 18.31 -2.86
CA HIS A 7 23.48 16.97 -2.30
C HIS A 7 22.15 16.94 -1.54
N LEU A 8 21.27 16.02 -1.92
CA LEU A 8 20.14 15.67 -1.06
C LEU A 8 20.67 15.07 0.24
N PRO A 9 20.06 15.35 1.41
CA PRO A 9 20.39 14.65 2.64
C PRO A 9 20.28 13.15 2.44
N GLU A 10 21.16 12.38 3.08
CA GLU A 10 21.18 10.90 2.97
C GLU A 10 19.83 10.25 3.30
N ARG A 11 19.06 10.86 4.20
CA ARG A 11 17.74 10.38 4.64
C ARG A 11 16.59 10.79 3.71
N GLU A 12 16.91 11.45 2.59
CA GLU A 12 15.93 11.91 1.62
C GLU A 12 16.07 11.22 0.27
N ARG A 13 14.99 10.57 -0.17
CA ARG A 13 14.86 9.96 -1.48
C ARG A 13 14.51 11.02 -2.50
N SER A 14 15.23 10.98 -3.62
CA SER A 14 14.93 11.81 -4.77
C SER A 14 13.70 11.29 -5.51
N ARG A 15 13.07 12.19 -6.27
CA ARG A 15 12.03 11.87 -7.25
C ARG A 15 12.49 10.76 -8.23
N GLN A 16 13.72 10.84 -8.72
CA GLN A 16 14.29 9.86 -9.62
C GLN A 16 14.43 8.47 -8.97
N THR A 17 14.81 8.41 -7.69
CA THR A 17 14.94 7.15 -6.94
C THR A 17 13.59 6.44 -6.82
N VAL A 18 12.51 7.17 -6.53
CA VAL A 18 11.16 6.60 -6.45
C VAL A 18 10.68 6.11 -7.83
N ALA A 19 10.91 6.89 -8.89
CA ALA A 19 10.58 6.48 -10.25
C ALA A 19 11.33 5.20 -10.67
N GLN A 20 12.61 5.08 -10.33
CA GLN A 20 13.40 3.88 -10.62
C GLN A 20 12.87 2.63 -9.92
N ARG A 21 12.38 2.74 -8.68
CA ARG A 21 11.74 1.61 -7.97
C ARG A 21 10.47 1.15 -8.69
N LEU A 22 9.62 2.08 -9.13
CA LEU A 22 8.42 1.78 -9.90
C LEU A 22 8.76 1.16 -11.27
N GLN A 23 9.73 1.71 -11.97
CA GLN A 23 10.20 1.19 -13.27
C GLN A 23 10.77 -0.21 -13.13
N ALA A 24 11.50 -0.52 -12.05
CA ALA A 24 11.99 -1.86 -11.76
C ALA A 24 10.84 -2.87 -11.51
N ARG A 25 9.65 -2.38 -11.13
CA ARG A 25 8.40 -3.17 -11.01
C ARG A 25 7.56 -3.19 -12.29
N GLY A 26 8.09 -2.64 -13.39
CA GLY A 26 7.46 -2.63 -14.71
C GLY A 26 6.44 -1.52 -14.92
N PHE A 27 6.43 -0.48 -14.07
CA PHE A 27 5.58 0.68 -14.26
C PHE A 27 6.21 1.69 -15.23
N GLN A 28 5.41 2.21 -16.16
CA GLN A 28 5.81 3.25 -17.11
C GLN A 28 5.34 4.63 -16.64
N GLU A 29 6.21 5.62 -16.67
CA GLU A 29 5.81 7.00 -16.34
C GLU A 29 4.93 7.57 -17.45
N VAL A 30 3.85 8.25 -17.06
CA VAL A 30 2.96 9.02 -17.94
C VAL A 30 2.77 10.43 -17.39
N ILE A 31 2.36 11.35 -18.26
CA ILE A 31 2.00 12.73 -17.90
C ILE A 31 0.64 13.01 -18.52
N THR A 32 -0.33 13.35 -17.68
CA THR A 32 -1.70 13.64 -18.12
C THR A 32 -2.04 15.11 -17.90
N TYR A 33 -3.13 15.59 -18.51
CA TYR A 33 -3.58 16.96 -18.32
C TYR A 33 -4.05 17.19 -16.87
N SER A 34 -3.78 18.39 -16.35
CA SER A 34 -4.27 18.81 -15.02
C SER A 34 -5.75 19.17 -15.03
N PHE A 35 -6.30 19.48 -16.21
CA PHE A 35 -7.72 19.72 -16.44
C PHE A 35 -8.33 18.46 -17.05
N VAL A 36 -9.46 18.03 -16.52
CA VAL A 36 -10.09 16.73 -16.79
C VAL A 36 -11.59 16.87 -16.99
N PRO A 37 -12.29 15.82 -17.49
CA PRO A 37 -13.73 15.83 -17.60
C PRO A 37 -14.40 15.85 -16.21
N PRO A 38 -15.44 16.68 -16.01
CA PRO A 38 -16.18 16.73 -14.74
C PRO A 38 -16.72 15.36 -14.28
N GLU A 39 -17.18 14.54 -15.23
CA GLU A 39 -17.74 13.23 -14.91
C GLU A 39 -16.70 12.25 -14.36
N GLY A 40 -15.47 12.28 -14.87
CA GLY A 40 -14.37 11.44 -14.38
C GLY A 40 -14.03 11.80 -12.93
N GLU A 41 -13.96 13.10 -12.66
CA GLU A 41 -13.73 13.64 -11.31
C GLU A 41 -14.83 13.20 -10.34
N GLN A 42 -16.10 13.33 -10.72
CA GLN A 42 -17.24 12.90 -9.89
C GLN A 42 -17.24 11.40 -9.58
N ARG A 43 -16.78 10.56 -10.51
CA ARG A 43 -16.74 9.10 -10.34
C ARG A 43 -15.58 8.64 -9.46
N LEU A 44 -14.43 9.30 -9.56
CA LEU A 44 -13.17 8.78 -9.04
C LEU A 44 -12.65 9.53 -7.81
N ALA A 45 -13.00 10.80 -7.63
CA ALA A 45 -12.50 11.58 -6.51
C ALA A 45 -13.07 11.11 -5.16
N MET A 46 -12.23 11.13 -4.13
CA MET A 46 -12.65 10.87 -2.75
C MET A 46 -13.57 11.99 -2.23
N GLN A 47 -13.30 13.23 -2.63
CA GLN A 47 -14.07 14.41 -2.26
C GLN A 47 -14.75 14.99 -3.51
N PRO A 48 -16.07 15.17 -3.52
CA PRO A 48 -16.80 15.61 -4.71
C PRO A 48 -16.68 17.12 -4.99
N SER A 49 -15.70 17.81 -4.40
CA SER A 49 -15.56 19.25 -4.54
C SER A 49 -14.73 19.60 -5.76
N ILE A 50 -15.41 20.15 -6.77
CA ILE A 50 -14.89 20.37 -8.12
C ILE A 50 -14.42 21.82 -8.27
N LEU A 51 -13.17 22.01 -8.69
CA LEU A 51 -12.64 23.32 -9.04
C LEU A 51 -12.83 23.58 -10.54
N ASN A 52 -13.88 24.30 -10.90
CA ASN A 52 -14.22 24.63 -12.29
C ASN A 52 -13.30 25.73 -12.86
N LEU A 53 -12.96 25.61 -14.13
CA LEU A 53 -12.35 26.67 -14.92
C LEU A 53 -13.42 27.62 -15.45
N LEU A 54 -13.20 28.93 -15.33
CA LEU A 54 -14.14 29.93 -15.85
C LEU A 54 -14.19 29.95 -17.38
N ASN A 55 -13.04 29.74 -18.03
CA ASN A 55 -12.88 29.77 -19.49
C ASN A 55 -12.11 28.53 -19.96
N PRO A 56 -12.74 27.34 -19.94
CA PRO A 56 -12.05 26.11 -20.33
C PRO A 56 -11.83 26.03 -21.84
N LEU A 57 -10.79 25.30 -22.26
CA LEU A 57 -10.50 25.05 -23.67
C LEU A 57 -11.60 24.22 -24.36
N SER A 58 -12.27 23.34 -23.60
CA SER A 58 -13.42 22.55 -24.02
C SER A 58 -14.22 22.09 -22.79
N GLN A 59 -15.45 21.61 -22.98
CA GLN A 59 -16.26 21.07 -21.87
C GLN A 59 -15.65 19.82 -21.23
N ASP A 60 -14.94 19.01 -22.03
CA ASP A 60 -14.23 17.81 -21.56
C ASP A 60 -12.98 18.14 -20.73
N LEU A 61 -12.57 19.41 -20.66
CA LEU A 61 -11.42 19.88 -19.88
C LEU A 61 -11.83 21.05 -18.97
N ALA A 62 -13.01 20.95 -18.36
CA ALA A 62 -13.64 22.04 -17.64
C ALA A 62 -13.24 22.16 -16.16
N VAL A 63 -12.61 21.13 -15.58
CA VAL A 63 -12.32 21.10 -14.13
C VAL A 63 -10.88 20.73 -13.84
N MET A 64 -10.34 21.27 -12.75
CA MET A 64 -9.02 20.88 -12.25
C MET A 64 -9.13 19.56 -11.48
N ARG A 65 -8.21 18.62 -11.76
CA ARG A 65 -8.18 17.31 -11.11
C ARG A 65 -7.89 17.40 -9.61
N SER A 66 -8.69 16.73 -8.77
CA SER A 66 -8.41 16.54 -7.34
C SER A 66 -7.71 15.21 -7.05
N THR A 67 -7.64 14.32 -8.05
CA THR A 67 -6.92 13.04 -8.06
C THR A 67 -6.24 12.80 -9.41
N LEU A 68 -5.11 12.08 -9.40
CA LEU A 68 -4.43 11.60 -10.62
C LEU A 68 -5.18 10.44 -11.28
N SER A 69 -6.10 9.79 -10.55
CA SER A 69 -6.84 8.62 -11.02
C SER A 69 -7.62 8.88 -12.31
N VAL A 70 -8.14 10.11 -12.53
CA VAL A 70 -8.89 10.44 -13.75
C VAL A 70 -8.01 10.27 -14.99
N GLY A 71 -6.85 10.95 -15.02
CA GLY A 71 -5.92 10.85 -16.13
C GLY A 71 -5.34 9.43 -16.31
N LEU A 72 -5.06 8.73 -15.21
CA LEU A 72 -4.59 7.34 -15.26
C LEU A 72 -5.65 6.41 -15.88
N MET A 73 -6.93 6.55 -15.50
CA MET A 73 -8.03 5.77 -16.05
C MET A 73 -8.28 6.08 -17.54
N GLU A 74 -8.23 7.34 -17.94
CA GLU A 74 -8.31 7.72 -19.36
C GLU A 74 -7.16 7.12 -20.18
N THR A 75 -5.95 7.14 -19.61
CA THR A 75 -4.76 6.53 -20.22
C THR A 75 -4.91 5.02 -20.36
N LEU A 76 -5.49 4.34 -19.35
CA LEU A 76 -5.84 2.93 -19.45
C LEU A 76 -6.81 2.70 -20.61
N VAL A 77 -7.96 3.38 -20.63
CA VAL A 77 -8.98 3.22 -21.68
C VAL A 77 -8.41 3.49 -23.07
N PHE A 78 -7.56 4.50 -23.21
CA PHE A 78 -6.86 4.80 -24.46
C PHE A 78 -6.03 3.62 -24.97
N ASN A 79 -5.32 2.92 -24.08
CA ASN A 79 -4.50 1.76 -24.40
C ASN A 79 -5.33 0.50 -24.66
N LEU A 80 -6.40 0.27 -23.89
CA LEU A 80 -7.32 -0.86 -24.12
C LEU A 80 -7.99 -0.80 -25.49
N LYS A 81 -8.38 0.41 -25.93
CA LYS A 81 -8.92 0.64 -27.30
C LYS A 81 -7.91 0.26 -28.40
N ARG A 82 -6.62 0.19 -28.07
CA ARG A 82 -5.51 -0.25 -28.95
C ARG A 82 -5.05 -1.68 -28.66
N LYS A 83 -5.91 -2.48 -28.03
CA LYS A 83 -5.70 -3.91 -27.76
C LYS A 83 -4.49 -4.19 -26.86
N GLN A 84 -4.10 -3.23 -26.03
CA GLN A 84 -3.17 -3.52 -24.94
C GLN A 84 -3.93 -4.21 -23.81
N GLU A 85 -3.49 -5.40 -23.41
CA GLU A 85 -4.16 -6.19 -22.36
C GLU A 85 -3.56 -5.95 -20.97
N GLN A 86 -2.35 -5.38 -20.93
CA GLN A 86 -1.60 -5.10 -19.71
C GLN A 86 -1.15 -3.65 -19.72
N VAL A 87 -1.45 -2.92 -18.65
CA VAL A 87 -1.06 -1.51 -18.50
C VAL A 87 -0.61 -1.31 -17.07
N ARG A 88 0.66 -0.92 -16.89
CA ARG A 88 1.22 -0.51 -15.60
C ARG A 88 1.82 0.86 -15.76
N ILE A 89 1.18 1.86 -15.18
CA ILE A 89 1.54 3.26 -15.36
C ILE A 89 1.56 4.00 -14.03
N PHE A 90 2.41 5.01 -13.94
CA PHE A 90 2.44 5.92 -12.81
C PHE A 90 2.60 7.36 -13.27
N GLU A 91 2.11 8.28 -12.45
CA GLU A 91 2.25 9.71 -12.65
C GLU A 91 2.55 10.39 -11.32
N TRP A 92 3.34 11.45 -11.37
CA TRP A 92 3.41 12.46 -10.32
C TRP A 92 2.74 13.75 -10.78
N GLY A 93 2.04 14.42 -9.89
CA GLY A 93 1.34 15.61 -10.31
C GLY A 93 0.75 16.39 -9.16
N ARG A 94 0.53 17.67 -9.40
CA ARG A 94 -0.28 18.46 -8.49
C ARG A 94 -1.75 18.05 -8.67
N CYS A 95 -2.41 17.84 -7.55
CA CYS A 95 -3.86 17.82 -7.43
C CYS A 95 -4.31 19.16 -6.87
N PHE A 96 -5.55 19.54 -7.15
CA PHE A 96 -6.09 20.85 -6.81
C PHE A 96 -7.28 20.65 -5.89
N LEU A 97 -7.08 20.95 -4.60
CA LEU A 97 -8.11 20.82 -3.58
C LEU A 97 -8.69 22.20 -3.27
N PRO A 98 -10.02 22.35 -3.18
CA PRO A 98 -10.64 23.61 -2.86
C PRO A 98 -10.12 24.17 -1.53
N ALA A 99 -10.05 25.50 -1.43
CA ALA A 99 -9.62 26.17 -0.21
C ALA A 99 -10.50 25.73 0.97
N ARG A 100 -9.88 25.42 2.11
CA ARG A 100 -10.60 25.16 3.36
C ARG A 100 -11.01 26.45 4.08
N ASP A 101 -10.36 27.57 3.74
CA ASP A 101 -10.40 28.82 4.50
C ASP A 101 -10.80 30.01 3.59
N THR A 102 -11.21 31.12 4.21
CA THR A 102 -11.73 32.34 3.56
C THR A 102 -10.72 33.10 2.70
N ASP A 103 -9.43 32.78 2.78
CA ASP A 103 -8.34 33.42 2.01
C ASP A 103 -8.30 32.97 0.54
N GLY A 104 -9.12 31.98 0.16
CA GLY A 104 -9.41 31.64 -1.23
C GLY A 104 -8.32 30.86 -1.99
N LEU A 105 -7.21 30.48 -1.33
CA LEU A 105 -6.13 29.74 -1.99
C LEU A 105 -6.39 28.21 -2.00
N CYS A 106 -6.45 27.65 -3.20
CA CYS A 106 -6.52 26.22 -3.46
C CYS A 106 -5.24 25.52 -2.97
N ALA A 107 -5.40 24.45 -2.18
CA ALA A 107 -4.27 23.60 -1.78
C ALA A 107 -3.83 22.74 -2.98
N GLN A 108 -2.53 22.70 -3.23
CA GLN A 108 -1.95 22.03 -4.41
C GLN A 108 -0.96 20.92 -4.02
N PRO A 109 -1.41 19.86 -3.33
CA PRO A 109 -0.52 18.78 -2.93
C PRO A 109 0.11 18.12 -4.17
N LEU A 110 1.40 17.84 -4.08
CA LEU A 110 2.09 16.97 -5.03
C LEU A 110 1.83 15.53 -4.62
N ARG A 111 1.30 14.72 -5.55
CA ARG A 111 0.98 13.31 -5.32
C ARG A 111 1.72 12.42 -6.32
N LEU A 112 1.85 11.16 -5.95
CA LEU A 112 2.28 10.05 -6.79
C LEU A 112 1.11 9.08 -6.92
N GLY A 113 0.63 8.85 -8.13
CA GLY A 113 -0.45 7.91 -8.41
C GLY A 113 0.03 6.82 -9.37
N GLY A 114 -0.61 5.66 -9.30
CA GLY A 114 -0.35 4.59 -10.25
C GLY A 114 -1.53 3.68 -10.45
N LEU A 115 -1.47 2.97 -11.57
CA LEU A 115 -2.52 2.09 -12.06
C LEU A 115 -1.87 0.82 -12.61
N TRP A 116 -2.40 -0.32 -12.18
CA TRP A 116 -2.04 -1.64 -12.69
C TRP A 116 -3.29 -2.37 -13.18
N TYR A 117 -3.31 -2.67 -14.47
CA TYR A 117 -4.33 -3.46 -15.14
C TYR A 117 -3.70 -4.66 -15.87
N GLY A 118 -4.35 -5.81 -15.79
CA GLY A 118 -3.92 -7.03 -16.47
C GLY A 118 -3.22 -8.04 -15.56
N THR A 119 -2.31 -8.83 -16.12
CA THR A 119 -1.69 -9.96 -15.43
C THR A 119 -0.53 -9.56 -14.50
N ARG A 120 -0.23 -10.43 -13.53
CA ARG A 120 0.88 -10.29 -12.58
C ARG A 120 2.23 -10.36 -13.27
N PHE A 121 2.33 -11.18 -14.31
CA PHE A 121 3.52 -11.30 -15.15
C PHE A 121 3.14 -11.17 -16.62
N PRO A 122 4.07 -10.71 -17.47
CA PRO A 122 3.95 -10.90 -18.91
C PRO A 122 3.78 -12.39 -19.25
N GLU A 123 3.20 -12.66 -20.42
CA GLU A 123 3.07 -14.03 -20.91
C GLU A 123 4.43 -14.72 -20.97
N GLN A 124 4.53 -15.90 -20.34
CA GLN A 124 5.74 -16.71 -20.35
C GLN A 124 5.41 -18.18 -20.13
N TRP A 125 6.33 -19.05 -20.54
CA TRP A 125 6.14 -20.51 -20.52
C TRP A 125 6.23 -21.14 -19.11
N GLY A 126 6.85 -20.45 -18.14
CA GLY A 126 7.19 -21.02 -16.84
C GLY A 126 6.19 -20.74 -15.71
N ILE A 127 5.19 -19.89 -15.93
CA ILE A 127 4.23 -19.46 -14.90
C ILE A 127 2.83 -19.37 -15.52
N GLU A 128 1.82 -19.81 -14.77
CA GLU A 128 0.42 -19.67 -15.17
C GLU A 128 -0.01 -18.19 -15.25
N SER A 129 -0.89 -17.88 -16.20
CA SER A 129 -1.36 -16.52 -16.39
C SER A 129 -2.39 -16.15 -15.31
N GLU A 130 -1.98 -15.33 -14.36
CA GLU A 130 -2.83 -14.82 -13.28
C GLU A 130 -3.00 -13.31 -13.37
N SER A 131 -4.21 -12.81 -13.05
CA SER A 131 -4.43 -11.37 -12.90
C SER A 131 -3.69 -10.85 -11.67
N ALA A 132 -3.14 -9.64 -11.76
CA ALA A 132 -2.62 -8.98 -10.56
C ALA A 132 -3.75 -8.70 -9.57
N ASP A 133 -3.46 -8.79 -8.28
CA ASP A 133 -4.41 -8.57 -7.21
C ASP A 133 -3.99 -7.44 -6.25
N PHE A 134 -4.81 -7.22 -5.23
CA PHE A 134 -4.56 -6.17 -4.22
C PHE A 134 -3.19 -6.29 -3.54
N PHE A 135 -2.71 -7.51 -3.28
CA PHE A 135 -1.44 -7.73 -2.58
C PHE A 135 -0.24 -7.48 -3.49
N ASP A 136 -0.38 -7.70 -4.80
CA ASP A 136 0.62 -7.29 -5.78
C ASP A 136 0.87 -5.77 -5.75
N LEU A 137 -0.22 -4.99 -5.75
CA LEU A 137 -0.10 -3.54 -5.66
C LEU A 137 0.36 -3.09 -4.28
N LYS A 138 -0.11 -3.74 -3.21
CA LYS A 138 0.33 -3.45 -1.83
C LYS A 138 1.84 -3.61 -1.69
N GLY A 139 2.43 -4.70 -2.21
CA GLY A 139 3.87 -4.91 -2.16
C GLY A 139 4.67 -3.82 -2.89
N VAL A 140 4.19 -3.37 -4.06
CA VAL A 140 4.80 -2.24 -4.77
C VAL A 140 4.71 -0.96 -3.94
N VAL A 141 3.57 -0.67 -3.34
CA VAL A 141 3.38 0.51 -2.49
C VAL A 141 4.26 0.44 -1.24
N GLU A 142 4.34 -0.71 -0.57
CA GLU A 142 5.18 -0.95 0.61
C GLU A 142 6.64 -0.56 0.40
N GLU A 143 7.20 -0.83 -0.77
CA GLU A 143 8.59 -0.46 -1.14
C GLU A 143 8.83 1.06 -1.26
N LEU A 144 7.75 1.83 -1.43
CA LEU A 144 7.79 3.28 -1.53
C LEU A 144 7.59 3.95 -0.16
N LEU A 145 6.91 3.29 0.77
CA LEU A 145 6.54 3.90 2.04
C LEU A 145 7.72 4.09 2.98
N PRO A 146 7.70 5.13 3.83
CA PRO A 146 8.63 5.23 4.95
C PRO A 146 8.39 4.11 5.98
N SER A 147 9.44 3.78 6.74
CA SER A 147 9.33 2.83 7.85
C SER A 147 8.25 3.26 8.85
N GLY A 148 7.49 2.28 9.36
CA GLY A 148 6.40 2.51 10.30
C GLY A 148 5.07 2.93 9.66
N ALA A 149 4.98 2.99 8.33
CA ALA A 149 3.70 3.16 7.66
C ALA A 149 2.83 1.89 7.81
N SER A 150 1.51 2.08 7.86
CA SER A 150 0.53 1.01 8.02
C SER A 150 -0.62 1.15 7.03
N PHE A 151 -1.36 0.05 6.85
CA PHE A 151 -2.54 -0.02 5.99
C PHE A 151 -3.77 -0.26 6.84
N VAL A 152 -4.78 0.58 6.66
CA VAL A 152 -6.06 0.49 7.38
C VAL A 152 -7.17 0.30 6.36
N SER A 153 -8.01 -0.73 6.54
CA SER A 153 -9.17 -0.93 5.68
C SER A 153 -10.02 0.33 5.65
N THR A 154 -10.41 0.77 4.46
CA THR A 154 -11.15 2.03 4.30
C THR A 154 -12.26 1.88 3.27
N GLN A 155 -13.22 2.79 3.29
CA GLN A 155 -14.19 2.95 2.21
C GLN A 155 -13.77 4.12 1.33
N HIS A 156 -13.63 3.87 0.03
CA HIS A 156 -13.36 4.91 -0.95
C HIS A 156 -14.44 4.86 -2.03
N PRO A 157 -15.06 5.99 -2.45
CA PRO A 157 -16.17 6.00 -3.40
C PRO A 157 -15.86 5.28 -4.73
N ALA A 158 -14.62 5.38 -5.17
CA ALA A 158 -14.15 4.78 -6.41
C ALA A 158 -13.65 3.33 -6.29
N LEU A 159 -13.44 2.80 -5.08
CA LEU A 159 -12.78 1.51 -4.88
C LEU A 159 -13.73 0.45 -4.32
N HIS A 160 -13.34 -0.81 -4.48
CA HIS A 160 -14.05 -1.95 -3.93
C HIS A 160 -13.94 -1.95 -2.39
N PRO A 161 -15.06 -2.03 -1.63
CA PRO A 161 -15.06 -1.82 -0.17
C PRO A 161 -14.27 -2.87 0.62
N GLY A 162 -14.12 -4.09 0.10
CA GLY A 162 -13.31 -5.15 0.71
C GLY A 162 -11.87 -5.21 0.18
N ARG A 163 -11.49 -4.35 -0.78
CA ARG A 163 -10.17 -4.32 -1.43
C ARG A 163 -9.66 -2.89 -1.55
N SER A 164 -9.78 -2.15 -0.46
CA SER A 164 -9.34 -0.76 -0.34
C SER A 164 -8.71 -0.52 1.02
N ALA A 165 -7.57 0.16 1.02
CA ALA A 165 -6.87 0.55 2.22
C ALA A 165 -6.41 2.00 2.12
N GLU A 166 -6.48 2.69 3.25
CA GLU A 166 -5.82 3.96 3.47
C GLU A 166 -4.42 3.69 4.02
N VAL A 167 -3.46 4.50 3.60
CA VAL A 167 -2.07 4.40 4.03
C VAL A 167 -1.83 5.44 5.11
N TRP A 168 -1.39 5.00 6.28
CA TRP A 168 -1.16 5.85 7.44
C TRP A 168 0.32 5.91 7.80
N TRP A 169 0.80 7.08 8.16
CA TRP A 169 2.15 7.29 8.68
C TRP A 169 2.15 8.40 9.73
N ASN A 170 2.76 8.15 10.89
CA ASN A 170 2.78 9.08 12.04
C ASN A 170 1.39 9.62 12.43
N GLY A 171 0.37 8.76 12.39
CA GLY A 171 -1.00 9.14 12.76
C GLY A 171 -1.73 10.03 11.74
N GLN A 172 -1.21 10.14 10.52
CA GLN A 172 -1.86 10.86 9.42
C GLN A 172 -2.04 9.94 8.21
N SER A 173 -3.16 10.10 7.51
CA SER A 173 -3.37 9.50 6.20
C SER A 173 -2.46 10.18 5.17
N ILE A 174 -1.72 9.38 4.41
CA ILE A 174 -0.79 9.83 3.36
C ILE A 174 -1.20 9.33 1.98
N GLY A 175 -2.40 8.75 1.85
CA GLY A 175 -2.91 8.23 0.57
C GLY A 175 -3.72 6.96 0.72
N TRP A 176 -3.94 6.29 -0.41
CA TRP A 176 -4.78 5.10 -0.49
C TRP A 176 -4.31 4.17 -1.61
N LEU A 177 -4.75 2.92 -1.53
CA LEU A 177 -4.68 1.95 -2.63
C LEU A 177 -5.91 1.05 -2.61
N GLY A 178 -6.25 0.50 -3.76
CA GLY A 178 -7.30 -0.49 -3.87
C GLY A 178 -7.66 -0.84 -5.30
N GLU A 179 -8.57 -1.79 -5.43
CA GLU A 179 -9.14 -2.16 -6.72
C GLU A 179 -10.32 -1.23 -7.06
N LEU A 180 -10.43 -0.82 -8.32
CA LEU A 180 -11.58 -0.03 -8.80
C LEU A 180 -12.90 -0.74 -8.49
N HIS A 181 -13.90 0.00 -8.05
CA HIS A 181 -15.21 -0.55 -7.75
C HIS A 181 -15.86 -1.13 -9.02
N PRO A 182 -16.36 -2.39 -9.00
CA PRO A 182 -17.01 -3.02 -10.16
C PRO A 182 -18.15 -2.22 -10.81
N ARG A 183 -18.86 -1.37 -10.02
CA ARG A 183 -19.94 -0.50 -10.53
C ARG A 183 -19.46 0.53 -11.55
N LEU A 184 -18.17 0.90 -11.50
CA LEU A 184 -17.57 1.87 -12.40
C LEU A 184 -17.06 1.20 -13.69
N GLY A 185 -16.83 -0.12 -13.67
CA GLY A 185 -16.32 -0.89 -14.81
C GLY A 185 -17.08 -0.65 -16.12
N PRO A 186 -18.42 -0.74 -16.15
CA PRO A 186 -19.21 -0.51 -17.36
C PRO A 186 -19.02 0.89 -17.96
N SER A 187 -18.83 1.92 -17.13
CA SER A 187 -18.62 3.30 -17.63
C SER A 187 -17.29 3.51 -18.37
N TYR A 188 -16.36 2.57 -18.19
CA TYR A 188 -15.05 2.56 -18.84
C TYR A 188 -14.88 1.38 -19.82
N ASP A 189 -15.94 0.59 -20.06
CA ASP A 189 -15.92 -0.62 -20.91
C ASP A 189 -14.85 -1.64 -20.46
N LEU A 190 -14.78 -1.88 -19.14
CA LEU A 190 -13.75 -2.73 -18.53
C LEU A 190 -14.26 -4.14 -18.23
N SER A 191 -13.53 -5.15 -18.70
CA SER A 191 -13.76 -6.56 -18.37
C SER A 191 -13.16 -7.00 -17.03
N ARG A 192 -12.19 -6.25 -16.51
CA ARG A 192 -11.48 -6.48 -15.24
C ARG A 192 -11.29 -5.15 -14.53
N MET A 193 -11.17 -5.15 -13.22
CA MET A 193 -11.00 -3.89 -12.47
C MET A 193 -9.51 -3.60 -12.29
N PRO A 194 -9.02 -2.39 -12.64
CA PRO A 194 -7.64 -2.00 -12.37
C PRO A 194 -7.41 -1.80 -10.87
N LEU A 195 -6.17 -2.01 -10.46
CA LEU A 195 -5.65 -1.64 -9.16
C LEU A 195 -5.10 -0.21 -9.24
N LEU A 196 -5.39 0.61 -8.25
CA LEU A 196 -5.07 2.02 -8.20
C LEU A 196 -4.42 2.36 -6.86
N PHE A 197 -3.46 3.28 -6.88
CA PHE A 197 -2.98 3.94 -5.66
C PHE A 197 -2.76 5.41 -5.91
N GLU A 198 -2.83 6.18 -4.84
CA GLU A 198 -2.44 7.59 -4.82
C GLU A 198 -1.87 7.95 -3.45
N LEU A 199 -0.66 8.50 -3.43
CA LEU A 199 0.11 8.80 -2.23
C LEU A 199 0.59 10.25 -2.26
N GLU A 200 0.67 10.89 -1.09
CA GLU A 200 1.30 12.19 -0.95
C GLU A 200 2.81 12.10 -1.16
N TRP A 201 3.41 13.06 -1.86
CA TRP A 201 4.83 13.00 -2.21
C TRP A 201 5.77 13.16 -1.02
N ILE A 202 5.49 14.10 -0.11
CA ILE A 202 6.42 14.50 0.96
C ILE A 202 6.78 13.31 1.88
N PRO A 203 5.83 12.48 2.34
CA PRO A 203 6.17 11.28 3.13
C PRO A 203 7.08 10.29 2.39
N LEU A 204 6.95 10.16 1.07
CA LEU A 204 7.73 9.23 0.25
C LEU A 204 9.19 9.66 0.07
N THR A 205 9.53 10.91 0.39
CA THR A 205 10.93 11.33 0.38
C THR A 205 11.68 10.82 1.60
N ARG A 206 11.01 10.34 2.65
CA ARG A 206 11.68 9.90 3.88
C ARG A 206 12.19 8.48 3.75
N GLU A 207 13.44 8.25 4.13
CA GLU A 207 14.04 6.91 4.18
C GLU A 207 14.64 6.64 5.56
N SER A 208 14.47 5.41 6.04
CA SER A 208 15.12 4.97 7.27
C SER A 208 16.61 4.78 7.01
N TRP A 209 17.43 5.31 7.90
CA TRP A 209 18.87 5.08 7.82
C TRP A 209 19.22 3.78 8.55
N PRO A 210 20.08 2.92 7.98
CA PRO A 210 20.59 1.77 8.70
C PRO A 210 21.37 2.22 9.93
N GLU A 211 21.00 1.71 11.10
CA GLU A 211 21.78 1.86 12.31
C GLU A 211 22.65 0.63 12.51
N TYR A 212 23.90 0.85 12.94
CA TYR A 212 24.79 -0.27 13.22
C TYR A 212 24.24 -1.09 14.40
N GLY A 213 24.12 -2.39 14.20
CA GLY A 213 23.90 -3.37 15.25
C GLY A 213 25.00 -4.44 15.22
N PRO A 214 25.36 -5.02 16.38
CA PRO A 214 26.31 -6.13 16.41
C PRO A 214 25.75 -7.33 15.63
N THR A 215 26.61 -8.04 14.89
CA THR A 215 26.22 -9.27 14.21
C THR A 215 25.96 -10.37 15.25
N PRO A 216 24.81 -11.06 15.19
CA PRO A 216 24.54 -12.19 16.08
C PRO A 216 25.59 -13.30 15.92
N ARG A 217 26.09 -13.82 17.04
CA ARG A 217 27.09 -14.91 17.04
C ARG A 217 26.46 -16.31 17.06
N PHE A 218 25.18 -16.40 17.39
CA PHE A 218 24.44 -17.65 17.57
C PHE A 218 23.37 -17.79 16.50
N GLN A 219 23.01 -19.03 16.16
CA GLN A 219 21.98 -19.31 15.16
C GLN A 219 20.59 -18.95 15.71
N PRO A 220 19.69 -18.39 14.89
CA PRO A 220 18.32 -18.15 15.31
C PRO A 220 17.56 -19.47 15.47
N VAL A 221 16.75 -19.55 16.52
CA VAL A 221 15.81 -20.64 16.75
C VAL A 221 14.43 -20.22 16.27
N ARG A 222 13.76 -21.12 15.52
CA ARG A 222 12.41 -20.91 15.00
C ARG A 222 11.37 -21.56 15.92
N ARG A 223 10.29 -20.84 16.20
CA ARG A 223 9.07 -21.35 16.85
C ARG A 223 7.85 -20.89 16.06
N ASP A 224 6.97 -21.82 15.73
CA ASP A 224 5.76 -21.52 14.98
C ASP A 224 4.56 -21.49 15.92
N LEU A 225 3.72 -20.45 15.80
CA LEU A 225 2.51 -20.24 16.58
C LEU A 225 1.32 -20.18 15.63
N ALA A 226 0.36 -21.09 15.79
CA ALA A 226 -0.90 -21.06 15.04
C ALA A 226 -2.00 -20.50 15.94
N LEU A 227 -2.42 -19.27 15.67
CA LEU A 227 -3.39 -18.54 16.48
C LEU A 227 -4.72 -18.43 15.74
N VAL A 228 -5.78 -18.96 16.34
CA VAL A 228 -7.16 -18.83 15.82
C VAL A 228 -7.79 -17.59 16.44
N VAL A 229 -8.32 -16.70 15.59
CA VAL A 229 -8.97 -15.44 15.98
C VAL A 229 -10.24 -15.23 15.16
N GLU A 230 -11.09 -14.32 15.62
CA GLU A 230 -12.23 -13.83 14.84
C GLU A 230 -11.78 -13.29 13.47
N GLU A 231 -12.52 -13.61 12.41
CA GLU A 231 -12.18 -13.27 11.03
C GLU A 231 -12.06 -11.75 10.83
N SER A 232 -12.87 -10.98 11.57
CA SER A 232 -12.87 -9.52 11.54
C SER A 232 -11.59 -8.87 12.07
N ILE A 233 -10.76 -9.59 12.84
CA ILE A 233 -9.53 -9.03 13.42
C ILE A 233 -8.46 -8.90 12.33
N PRO A 234 -7.96 -7.68 12.02
CA PRO A 234 -6.90 -7.52 11.04
C PRO A 234 -5.62 -8.24 11.50
N ALA A 235 -4.98 -8.99 10.60
CA ALA A 235 -3.75 -9.72 10.94
C ALA A 235 -2.63 -8.78 11.43
N MET A 236 -2.57 -7.56 10.87
CA MET A 236 -1.65 -6.51 11.30
C MET A 236 -1.84 -6.14 12.77
N THR A 237 -3.09 -6.05 13.26
CA THR A 237 -3.37 -5.67 14.66
C THR A 237 -2.85 -6.72 15.64
N LEU A 238 -3.01 -8.00 15.31
CA LEU A 238 -2.44 -9.08 16.11
C LEU A 238 -0.90 -9.07 16.01
N TRP A 239 -0.35 -8.93 14.81
CA TRP A 239 1.09 -8.88 14.57
C TRP A 239 1.79 -7.74 15.33
N ASP A 240 1.22 -6.53 15.31
CA ASP A 240 1.71 -5.37 16.04
C ASP A 240 1.70 -5.62 17.56
N ALA A 241 0.64 -6.27 18.07
CA ALA A 241 0.55 -6.62 19.47
C ALA A 241 1.61 -7.66 19.89
N LEU A 242 1.86 -8.66 19.05
CA LEU A 242 2.91 -9.66 19.27
C LEU A 242 4.29 -8.98 19.26
N ARG A 243 4.57 -8.12 18.27
CA ARG A 243 5.85 -7.38 18.19
C ARG A 243 6.07 -6.43 19.36
N ALA A 244 5.02 -5.75 19.82
CA ALA A 244 5.10 -4.84 20.97
C ALA A 244 5.37 -5.58 22.28
N ALA A 245 4.90 -6.83 22.40
CA ALA A 245 5.14 -7.68 23.56
C ALA A 245 6.45 -8.49 23.45
N ALA A 246 7.04 -8.57 22.27
CA ALA A 246 8.20 -9.41 22.02
C ALA A 246 9.43 -8.93 22.84
N PRO A 247 10.09 -9.83 23.60
CA PRO A 247 11.31 -9.47 24.31
C PRO A 247 12.46 -9.21 23.33
N LYS A 248 13.54 -8.58 23.83
CA LYS A 248 14.68 -8.12 23.00
C LYS A 248 15.38 -9.21 22.19
N ASN A 249 15.29 -10.47 22.65
CA ASN A 249 15.88 -11.62 21.98
C ASN A 249 14.96 -12.24 20.92
N VAL A 250 13.76 -11.70 20.68
CA VAL A 250 12.97 -12.01 19.49
C VAL A 250 13.48 -11.12 18.36
N ALA A 251 14.20 -11.73 17.41
CA ALA A 251 14.75 -11.04 16.26
C ALA A 251 13.66 -10.66 15.23
N ASP A 252 12.64 -11.51 15.08
CA ASP A 252 11.61 -11.31 14.06
C ASP A 252 10.34 -12.10 14.37
N ILE A 253 9.20 -11.62 13.89
CA ILE A 253 7.90 -12.32 13.90
C ILE A 253 7.32 -12.21 12.50
N LEU A 254 7.09 -13.33 11.82
CA LEU A 254 6.64 -13.37 10.43
C LEU A 254 5.30 -14.10 10.33
N LEU A 255 4.28 -13.47 9.77
CA LEU A 255 3.08 -14.18 9.32
C LEU A 255 3.42 -14.93 8.03
N PHE A 256 3.21 -16.25 8.00
CA PHE A 256 3.52 -17.06 6.81
C PHE A 256 2.34 -17.87 6.28
N ASP A 257 1.23 -17.97 7.03
CA ASP A 257 0.02 -18.63 6.56
C ASP A 257 -1.25 -18.00 7.16
N VAL A 258 -2.32 -18.00 6.37
CA VAL A 258 -3.67 -17.58 6.75
C VAL A 258 -4.63 -18.64 6.24
N TYR A 259 -5.18 -19.41 7.17
CA TYR A 259 -6.08 -20.51 6.84
C TYR A 259 -7.50 -20.26 7.30
N GLN A 260 -8.44 -20.41 6.37
CA GLN A 260 -9.89 -20.38 6.59
C GLN A 260 -10.49 -21.58 5.87
N GLY A 261 -11.19 -22.45 6.60
CA GLY A 261 -11.77 -23.64 6.01
C GLY A 261 -11.97 -24.76 7.02
N ALA A 262 -12.07 -26.00 6.52
CA ALA A 262 -12.34 -27.17 7.33
C ALA A 262 -11.40 -27.27 8.55
N GLY A 263 -11.97 -27.46 9.73
CA GLY A 263 -11.23 -27.54 11.00
C GLY A 263 -10.94 -26.18 11.67
N VAL A 264 -11.40 -25.07 11.10
CA VAL A 264 -11.54 -23.78 11.80
C VAL A 264 -13.03 -23.48 11.94
N GLU A 265 -13.44 -23.01 13.11
CA GLU A 265 -14.83 -22.62 13.37
C GLU A 265 -15.29 -21.51 12.41
N GLU A 266 -16.57 -21.53 12.02
CA GLU A 266 -17.14 -20.50 11.15
C GLU A 266 -17.01 -19.10 11.78
N GLY A 267 -16.68 -18.10 10.97
CA GLY A 267 -16.39 -16.74 11.43
C GLY A 267 -15.00 -16.56 12.07
N LYS A 268 -14.16 -17.60 12.09
CA LYS A 268 -12.77 -17.53 12.56
C LYS A 268 -11.76 -17.83 11.46
N LYS A 269 -10.51 -17.42 11.70
CA LYS A 269 -9.36 -17.71 10.84
C LYS A 269 -8.16 -18.10 11.69
N SER A 270 -7.30 -18.96 11.14
CA SER A 270 -6.03 -19.34 11.74
C SER A 270 -4.89 -18.56 11.09
N LEU A 271 -4.07 -17.91 11.91
CA LEU A 271 -2.89 -17.15 11.50
C LEU A 271 -1.64 -17.84 12.02
N ALA A 272 -0.75 -18.27 11.13
CA ALA A 272 0.50 -18.93 11.50
C ALA A 272 1.67 -17.95 11.49
N PHE A 273 2.30 -17.78 12.64
CA PHE A 273 3.44 -16.91 12.86
C PHE A 273 4.71 -17.71 13.12
N CYS A 274 5.81 -17.33 12.47
CA CYS A 274 7.15 -17.79 12.78
C CYS A 274 7.84 -16.75 13.66
N VAL A 275 8.11 -17.11 14.91
CA VAL A 275 8.89 -16.32 15.87
C VAL A 275 10.35 -16.76 15.77
N LYS A 276 11.23 -15.86 15.35
CA LYS A 276 12.68 -16.08 15.32
C LYS A 276 13.29 -15.53 16.61
N ILE A 277 13.84 -16.42 17.42
CA ILE A 277 14.46 -16.09 18.70
C ILE A 277 15.97 -16.21 18.53
N GLN A 278 16.68 -15.13 18.80
CA GLN A 278 18.13 -15.05 18.63
C GLN A 278 18.72 -14.07 19.65
N ASP A 279 19.50 -14.60 20.57
CA ASP A 279 20.29 -13.81 21.50
C ASP A 279 21.70 -13.56 20.92
N THR A 280 22.26 -12.39 21.16
CA THR A 280 23.56 -11.98 20.61
C THR A 280 24.76 -12.50 21.41
N GLU A 281 24.55 -12.90 22.67
CA GLU A 281 25.59 -13.24 23.63
C GLU A 281 25.65 -14.72 23.99
N ARG A 282 24.52 -15.45 23.92
CA ARG A 282 24.48 -16.90 24.20
C ARG A 282 23.38 -17.64 23.44
N SER A 283 23.42 -18.97 23.47
CA SER A 283 22.30 -19.81 23.04
C SER A 283 21.13 -19.72 24.02
N SER A 284 19.91 -19.70 23.49
CA SER A 284 18.68 -19.82 24.28
C SER A 284 18.45 -21.25 24.76
N THR A 285 17.97 -21.41 25.99
CA THR A 285 17.54 -22.70 26.55
C THR A 285 16.09 -23.00 26.19
N GLU A 286 15.67 -24.27 26.24
CA GLU A 286 14.28 -24.64 25.90
C GLU A 286 13.24 -23.94 26.77
N GLY A 287 13.49 -23.82 28.08
CA GLY A 287 12.58 -23.11 28.99
C GLY A 287 12.42 -21.62 28.67
N GLU A 288 13.48 -20.95 28.19
CA GLU A 288 13.39 -19.56 27.74
C GLU A 288 12.57 -19.44 26.45
N LEU A 289 12.73 -20.37 25.52
CA LEU A 289 11.98 -20.41 24.27
C LEU A 289 10.48 -20.62 24.54
N GLU A 290 10.15 -21.55 25.43
CA GLU A 290 8.78 -21.81 25.88
C GLU A 290 8.17 -20.59 26.57
N GLN A 291 8.91 -19.94 27.46
CA GLN A 291 8.45 -18.74 28.15
C GLN A 291 8.09 -17.61 27.16
N ILE A 292 8.95 -17.34 26.18
CA ILE A 292 8.69 -16.33 25.14
C ILE A 292 7.41 -16.66 24.37
N CYS A 293 7.23 -17.93 23.97
CA CYS A 293 6.03 -18.35 23.27
C CYS A 293 4.77 -18.16 24.14
N GLN A 294 4.83 -18.54 25.42
CA GLN A 294 3.71 -18.38 26.36
C GLN A 294 3.36 -16.90 26.59
N GLU A 295 4.36 -16.01 26.68
CA GLU A 295 4.13 -14.56 26.80
C GLU A 295 3.39 -14.01 25.57
N LEU A 296 3.82 -14.40 24.37
CA LEU A 296 3.19 -13.99 23.11
C LEU A 296 1.77 -14.55 22.96
N ILE A 297 1.56 -15.84 23.27
CA ILE A 297 0.24 -16.47 23.28
C ILE A 297 -0.69 -15.77 24.28
N GLY A 298 -0.22 -15.52 25.50
CA GLY A 298 -1.01 -14.84 26.53
C GLY A 298 -1.40 -13.41 26.16
N VAL A 299 -0.61 -12.70 25.35
CA VAL A 299 -0.99 -11.40 24.77
C VAL A 299 -2.11 -11.58 23.74
N ALA A 300 -1.98 -12.57 22.85
CA ALA A 300 -2.96 -12.87 21.84
C ALA A 300 -4.32 -13.26 22.46
N GLU A 301 -4.31 -14.14 23.46
CA GLU A 301 -5.48 -14.56 24.24
C GLU A 301 -6.17 -13.38 24.92
N ARG A 302 -5.43 -12.60 25.73
CA ARG A 302 -6.03 -11.52 26.54
C ARG A 302 -6.58 -10.37 25.70
N ARG A 303 -5.95 -10.04 24.58
CA ARG A 303 -6.34 -8.86 23.76
C ARG A 303 -7.31 -9.20 22.65
N PHE A 304 -7.27 -10.42 22.11
CA PHE A 304 -7.99 -10.79 20.89
C PHE A 304 -8.83 -12.05 21.04
N GLY A 305 -8.86 -12.68 22.23
CA GLY A 305 -9.51 -13.96 22.43
C GLY A 305 -8.91 -15.08 21.56
N ALA A 306 -7.63 -14.93 21.19
CA ALA A 306 -6.97 -15.90 20.33
C ALA A 306 -6.86 -17.26 21.04
N VAL A 307 -6.92 -18.35 20.29
CA VAL A 307 -6.71 -19.70 20.81
C VAL A 307 -5.57 -20.35 20.04
N LEU A 308 -4.62 -20.94 20.77
CA LEU A 308 -3.56 -21.75 20.14
C LEU A 308 -4.18 -23.03 19.55
N ARG A 309 -3.88 -23.30 18.29
CA ARG A 309 -4.33 -24.49 17.57
C ARG A 309 -3.43 -25.69 17.83
#